data_AF-A0A3G6M1N8-F1
#
_entry.id   AF-A0A3G6M1N8-F1
#
_cell.length_a   1.000
_cell.length_b   1.000
_cell.length_c   1.000
_cell.angle_alpha   90.00
_cell.angle_beta   90.00
_cell.angle_gamma   90.00
#
_symmetry.space_group_name_H-M   'P 1'
#
loop_
_entity.id
_entity.type
_entity.pdbx_description
1 polymer ?
#
loop_
_entity_poly.entity_id
_entity_poly.type
_entity_poly.pdbx_seq_one_letter_code
_entity_poly.pdbx_strand_id
1 'polypeptide(L)'
;MKIFNKIIVCCSFVFISCSAIKTTEIYGKEMEIVDNVRSKVLIKKFDAHDKNKSFLTFTSKFDNLITVKNEDSTILNKKSETMPTLGFTAACIIFNNKDVTITIDNKQNIKLNKDQLPKYKFIYIGKDKNHYKIEYTNEAKSFM
;
A
#
# COMPACT_ATOMS: atom_id res chain seq x y z
N MET A 1 37.89 54.66 -17.07
CA MET A 1 38.41 53.27 -17.12
C MET A 1 38.29 52.71 -15.72
N LYS A 2 37.64 51.60 -15.37
CA LYS A 2 36.83 50.55 -15.99
C LYS A 2 36.11 49.90 -14.76
N ILE A 3 34.78 49.74 -14.75
CA ILE A 3 34.05 48.45 -14.89
C ILE A 3 34.18 47.55 -13.62
N PHE A 4 33.18 46.97 -12.95
CA PHE A 4 31.74 46.74 -13.14
C PHE A 4 31.14 46.17 -11.81
N ASN A 5 29.84 46.40 -11.61
CA ASN A 5 28.78 45.48 -11.18
C ASN A 5 28.90 44.66 -9.87
N LYS A 6 28.01 44.90 -8.90
CA LYS A 6 26.69 44.24 -8.75
C LYS A 6 26.77 42.71 -8.85
N ILE A 7 26.89 42.03 -7.70
CA ILE A 7 26.35 40.68 -7.53
C ILE A 7 25.60 40.64 -6.19
N ILE A 8 24.31 40.98 -6.26
CA ILE A 8 23.32 40.52 -5.29
C ILE A 8 23.21 39.02 -5.55
N VAL A 9 23.87 38.19 -4.75
CA VAL A 9 23.62 36.75 -4.76
C VAL A 9 22.28 36.55 -4.07
N CYS A 10 21.24 36.47 -4.91
CA CYS A 10 19.90 36.07 -4.54
C CYS A 10 19.98 34.64 -4.01
N CYS A 11 20.03 34.48 -2.68
CA CYS A 11 19.89 33.18 -2.02
C CYS A 11 18.42 32.75 -2.09
N SER A 12 17.97 32.41 -3.30
CA SER A 12 16.72 31.72 -3.56
C SER A 12 16.86 30.24 -3.19
N PHE A 13 17.16 29.94 -1.92
CA PHE A 13 16.90 28.62 -1.36
C PHE A 13 15.44 28.57 -0.92
N VAL A 14 14.52 28.67 -1.90
CA VAL A 14 13.18 28.15 -1.69
C VAL A 14 13.35 26.64 -1.71
N PHE A 15 13.53 26.07 -0.54
CA PHE A 15 13.48 24.64 -0.29
C PHE A 15 12.21 24.13 -0.97
N ILE A 16 12.39 23.45 -2.10
CA ILE A 16 11.35 22.64 -2.72
C ILE A 16 10.99 21.64 -1.62
N SER A 17 9.87 21.88 -0.96
CA SER A 17 9.27 20.96 -0.02
C SER A 17 8.84 19.74 -0.81
N CYS A 18 9.79 18.85 -1.11
CA CYS A 18 9.51 17.47 -1.41
C CYS A 18 8.85 16.92 -0.14
N SER A 19 7.53 16.95 -0.08
CA SER A 19 6.78 16.08 0.82
C SER A 19 7.08 14.66 0.37
N ALA A 20 8.26 14.15 0.77
CA ALA A 20 8.71 12.82 0.47
C ALA A 20 7.71 11.88 1.14
N ILE A 21 6.87 11.26 0.32
CA ILE A 21 5.98 10.21 0.75
C ILE A 21 6.89 9.06 1.18
N LYS A 22 6.95 8.80 2.49
CA LYS A 22 7.71 7.68 3.03
C LYS A 22 6.84 6.43 2.98
N THR A 23 7.37 5.39 2.35
CA THR A 23 6.82 4.05 2.42
C THR A 23 7.64 3.27 3.45
N THR A 24 6.97 2.68 4.44
CA THR A 24 7.61 1.82 5.43
C THR A 24 7.00 0.44 5.38
N GLU A 25 7.86 -0.57 5.32
CA GLU A 25 7.47 -1.96 5.34
C GLU A 25 7.73 -2.55 6.73
N ILE A 26 6.75 -3.29 7.24
CA ILE A 26 6.91 -4.10 8.44
C ILE A 26 6.53 -5.54 8.14
N TYR A 27 7.33 -6.46 8.67
CA TYR A 27 7.17 -7.89 8.48
C TYR A 27 6.76 -8.53 9.82
N GLY A 28 5.62 -9.22 9.83
CA GLY A 28 5.10 -9.93 10.98
C GLY A 28 5.77 -11.28 11.22
N LYS A 29 5.32 -11.99 12.26
CA LYS A 29 5.82 -13.32 12.62
C LYS A 29 5.17 -14.41 11.74
N GLU A 30 5.91 -15.48 11.44
CA GLU A 30 5.36 -16.67 10.77
C GLU A 30 4.53 -17.52 11.76
N MET A 31 3.30 -17.91 11.34
CA MET A 31 2.26 -18.69 12.08
C MET A 31 1.59 -17.91 13.23
N GLU A 32 0.26 -17.83 13.40
CA GLU A 32 -0.85 -18.80 13.33
C GLU A 32 -2.14 -18.07 12.83
N ILE A 33 -3.05 -18.73 12.09
CA ILE A 33 -4.26 -18.05 11.57
C ILE A 33 -5.23 -17.80 12.75
N VAL A 34 -5.33 -16.55 13.21
CA VAL A 34 -6.26 -16.18 14.28
C VAL A 34 -7.70 -16.25 13.77
N ASP A 35 -8.47 -17.12 14.41
CA ASP A 35 -9.70 -17.72 13.88
C ASP A 35 -10.96 -16.91 14.25
N ASN A 36 -11.02 -15.63 13.84
CA ASN A 36 -12.22 -14.80 14.00
C ASN A 36 -13.30 -15.14 12.93
N VAL A 37 -14.58 -15.21 13.33
CA VAL A 37 -15.73 -15.61 12.49
C VAL A 37 -15.88 -14.79 11.19
N ARG A 38 -15.64 -13.46 11.23
CA ARG A 38 -15.68 -12.60 10.04
C ARG A 38 -14.47 -12.85 9.13
N SER A 39 -13.30 -13.06 9.72
CA SER A 39 -12.08 -13.44 9.00
C SER A 39 -12.26 -14.79 8.30
N LYS A 40 -12.89 -15.78 8.94
CA LYS A 40 -13.21 -17.10 8.36
C LYS A 40 -14.01 -17.00 7.07
N VAL A 41 -15.01 -16.11 7.01
CA VAL A 41 -15.87 -15.95 5.82
C VAL A 41 -15.08 -15.37 4.66
N LEU A 42 -14.22 -14.37 4.91
CA LEU A 42 -13.34 -13.81 3.88
C LEU A 42 -12.29 -14.84 3.43
N ILE A 43 -11.60 -15.48 4.38
CA ILE A 43 -10.60 -16.54 4.13
C ILE A 43 -11.18 -17.66 3.27
N LYS A 44 -12.41 -18.14 3.56
CA LYS A 44 -13.08 -19.19 2.79
C LYS A 44 -13.56 -18.73 1.41
N LYS A 45 -14.14 -17.53 1.28
CA LYS A 45 -14.66 -17.03 0.00
C LYS A 45 -13.57 -16.80 -1.04
N PHE A 46 -12.34 -16.58 -0.59
CA PHE A 46 -11.24 -16.14 -1.43
C PHE A 46 -10.08 -17.16 -1.49
N ASP A 47 -10.29 -18.38 -0.97
CA ASP A 47 -9.32 -19.48 -0.96
C ASP A 47 -7.92 -19.11 -0.41
N ALA A 48 -7.88 -18.53 0.79
CA ALA A 48 -6.65 -18.10 1.45
C ALA A 48 -5.71 -19.25 1.90
N HIS A 49 -6.04 -20.49 1.54
CA HIS A 49 -5.18 -21.64 1.71
C HIS A 49 -4.19 -21.79 0.55
N ASP A 50 -4.48 -21.19 -0.62
CA ASP A 50 -3.57 -21.16 -1.76
C ASP A 50 -2.32 -20.32 -1.44
N LYS A 51 -1.16 -20.98 -1.34
CA LYS A 51 0.13 -20.34 -1.04
C LYS A 51 0.61 -19.42 -2.17
N ASN A 52 0.03 -19.51 -3.35
CA ASN A 52 0.38 -18.68 -4.50
C ASN A 52 -0.38 -17.37 -4.55
N LYS A 53 -1.26 -17.10 -3.57
CA LYS A 53 -2.08 -15.90 -3.50
C LYS A 53 -1.91 -15.20 -2.16
N SER A 54 -2.08 -13.88 -2.18
CA SER A 54 -2.13 -13.06 -0.99
C SER A 54 -3.28 -12.06 -1.04
N PHE A 55 -3.73 -11.65 0.13
CA PHE A 55 -4.82 -10.70 0.33
C PHE A 55 -4.26 -9.31 0.52
N LEU A 56 -4.37 -8.49 -0.51
CA LEU A 56 -4.02 -7.09 -0.43
C LEU A 56 -5.23 -6.31 0.07
N THR A 57 -5.10 -5.66 1.23
CA THR A 57 -6.17 -4.89 1.86
C THR A 57 -5.73 -3.46 2.15
N PHE A 58 -6.52 -2.50 1.72
CA PHE A 58 -6.38 -1.08 2.04
C PHE A 58 -7.20 -0.77 3.29
N THR A 59 -6.54 -0.30 4.33
CA THR A 59 -7.15 -0.01 5.64
C THR A 59 -7.66 1.44 5.68
N SER A 60 -7.78 2.05 6.86
CA SER A 60 -8.36 3.38 7.03
C SER A 60 -7.62 4.54 6.33
N LYS A 61 -8.35 5.66 6.18
CA LYS A 61 -7.90 6.99 5.72
C LYS A 61 -7.62 7.14 4.22
N PHE A 62 -8.25 6.32 3.40
CA PHE A 62 -8.24 6.47 1.95
C PHE A 62 -9.52 7.15 1.48
N ASP A 63 -9.36 8.15 0.61
CA ASP A 63 -10.38 8.66 -0.30
C ASP A 63 -9.61 8.98 -1.59
N ASN A 64 -9.30 7.92 -2.33
CA ASN A 64 -8.32 7.96 -3.41
C ASN A 64 -8.75 7.03 -4.54
N LEU A 65 -8.30 7.32 -5.75
CA LEU A 65 -8.31 6.35 -6.85
C LEU A 65 -7.22 5.33 -6.57
N ILE A 66 -7.60 4.07 -6.37
CA ILE A 66 -6.68 2.97 -6.11
C ILE A 66 -6.67 2.04 -7.32
N THR A 67 -5.49 1.88 -7.89
CA THR A 67 -5.22 0.93 -8.96
C THR A 67 -4.24 -0.12 -8.46
N VAL A 68 -4.55 -1.39 -8.65
CA VAL A 68 -3.66 -2.53 -8.35
C VAL A 68 -3.47 -3.31 -9.64
N LYS A 69 -2.21 -3.54 -10.00
CA LYS A 69 -1.82 -4.37 -11.12
C LYS A 69 -0.92 -5.52 -10.65
N ASN A 70 -1.22 -6.73 -11.10
CA ASN A 70 -0.30 -7.86 -11.04
C ASN A 70 0.34 -7.96 -12.44
N GLU A 71 1.57 -7.47 -12.58
CA GLU A 71 2.21 -7.20 -13.88
C GLU A 71 1.28 -6.38 -14.81
N ASP A 72 0.90 -6.92 -15.97
CA ASP A 72 0.07 -6.24 -16.96
C ASP A 72 -1.43 -6.33 -16.64
N SER A 73 -1.82 -7.20 -15.71
CA SER A 73 -3.23 -7.44 -15.37
C SER A 73 -3.72 -6.45 -14.30
N THR A 74 -4.74 -5.67 -14.63
CA THR A 74 -5.39 -4.77 -13.66
C THR A 74 -6.36 -5.57 -12.79
N ILE A 75 -6.09 -5.64 -11.50
CA ILE A 75 -6.86 -6.38 -10.50
C ILE A 75 -7.90 -5.48 -9.83
N LEU A 76 -7.53 -4.23 -9.56
CA LEU A 76 -8.39 -3.22 -8.96
C LEU A 76 -8.15 -1.91 -9.70
N ASN A 77 -9.22 -1.20 -10.03
CA ASN A 77 -9.16 0.18 -10.50
C ASN A 77 -10.47 0.87 -10.15
N LYS A 78 -10.51 1.48 -8.96
CA LYS A 78 -11.73 2.15 -8.49
C LYS A 78 -11.40 3.29 -7.53
N LYS A 79 -12.23 4.33 -7.55
CA LYS A 79 -12.26 5.30 -6.45
C LYS A 79 -12.74 4.55 -5.21
N SER A 80 -11.92 4.55 -4.17
CA SER A 80 -12.22 3.85 -2.91
C SER A 80 -12.17 4.83 -1.76
N GLU A 81 -13.20 4.77 -0.93
CA GLU A 81 -13.30 5.55 0.30
C GLU A 81 -13.33 4.59 1.49
N THR A 82 -12.60 4.94 2.55
CA THR A 82 -12.67 4.21 3.81
C THR A 82 -14.07 4.31 4.39
N MET A 83 -14.68 3.17 4.68
CA MET A 83 -15.88 3.11 5.51
C MET A 83 -15.48 3.42 6.96
N PRO A 84 -15.87 4.59 7.53
CA PRO A 84 -15.32 5.05 8.82
C PRO A 84 -15.61 4.11 9.98
N THR A 85 -16.75 3.43 9.93
CA THR A 85 -17.21 2.46 10.93
C THR A 85 -16.54 1.10 10.82
N LEU A 86 -15.82 0.83 9.73
CA LEU A 86 -15.19 -0.47 9.46
C LEU A 86 -13.67 -0.39 9.38
N GLY A 87 -13.07 0.81 9.37
CA GLY A 87 -11.63 0.99 9.14
C GLY A 87 -11.09 0.32 7.86
N PHE A 88 -11.97 0.07 6.89
CA PHE A 88 -11.74 -0.72 5.70
C PHE A 88 -12.07 0.09 4.46
N THR A 89 -11.22 -0.02 3.43
CA THR A 89 -11.39 0.70 2.17
C THR A 89 -11.67 -0.25 1.01
N ALA A 90 -10.75 -1.18 0.76
CA ALA A 90 -10.84 -2.09 -0.37
C ALA A 90 -9.95 -3.30 -0.11
N ALA A 91 -10.26 -4.42 -0.77
CA ALA A 91 -9.37 -5.57 -0.80
C ALA A 91 -9.42 -6.24 -2.18
N CYS A 92 -8.33 -6.91 -2.54
CA CYS A 92 -8.25 -7.77 -3.71
C CYS A 92 -7.27 -8.94 -3.46
N ILE A 93 -7.40 -9.98 -4.29
CA ILE A 93 -6.44 -11.08 -4.35
C ILE A 93 -5.34 -10.69 -5.34
N ILE A 94 -4.09 -10.92 -4.93
CA ILE A 94 -2.91 -10.81 -5.79
C ILE A 94 -2.22 -12.17 -5.93
N PHE A 95 -1.47 -12.37 -7.01
CA PHE A 95 -0.68 -13.57 -7.26
C PHE A 95 0.78 -13.33 -6.86
N ASN A 96 1.34 -14.29 -6.11
CA ASN A 96 2.63 -14.15 -5.44
C ASN A 96 3.83 -14.34 -6.37
N ASN A 97 3.63 -14.98 -7.52
CA ASN A 97 4.68 -15.23 -8.52
C ASN A 97 4.92 -14.05 -9.47
N LYS A 98 4.26 -12.91 -9.23
CA LYS A 98 4.21 -11.76 -10.12
C LYS A 98 4.43 -10.48 -9.33
N ASP A 99 5.10 -9.51 -9.92
CA ASP A 99 5.26 -8.21 -9.27
C ASP A 99 3.91 -7.50 -9.19
N VAL A 100 3.67 -6.84 -8.06
CA VAL A 100 2.44 -6.08 -7.83
C VAL A 100 2.77 -4.60 -7.78
N THR A 101 2.13 -3.82 -8.64
CA THR A 101 2.22 -2.37 -8.61
C THR A 101 0.90 -1.79 -8.16
N ILE A 102 0.97 -0.90 -7.18
CA ILE A 102 -0.17 -0.22 -6.59
C ILE A 102 0.02 1.26 -6.85
N THR A 103 -0.97 1.86 -7.50
CA THR A 103 -0.96 3.27 -7.85
C THR A 103 -2.10 3.97 -7.12
N ILE A 104 -1.78 5.06 -6.42
CA ILE A 104 -2.73 5.87 -5.66
C ILE A 104 -2.79 7.27 -6.30
N ASP A 105 -4.00 7.68 -6.71
CA ASP A 105 -4.30 8.93 -7.42
C ASP A 105 -3.43 9.19 -8.65
N ASN A 106 -2.96 8.13 -9.31
CA ASN A 106 -2.00 8.22 -10.43
C ASN A 106 -0.70 8.97 -10.10
N LYS A 107 -0.37 9.12 -8.81
CA LYS A 107 0.77 9.89 -8.33
C LYS A 107 1.76 9.01 -7.57
N GLN A 108 1.27 8.27 -6.59
CA GLN A 108 2.13 7.42 -5.77
C GLN A 108 2.14 6.01 -6.32
N ASN A 109 3.33 5.45 -6.52
CA ASN A 109 3.53 4.05 -6.86
C ASN A 109 4.17 3.30 -5.69
N ILE A 110 3.57 2.18 -5.33
CA ILE A 110 4.08 1.21 -4.36
C ILE A 110 4.30 -0.09 -5.13
N LYS A 111 5.49 -0.67 -5.01
CA LYS A 111 5.81 -1.97 -5.61
C LYS A 111 5.95 -3.01 -4.52
N LEU A 112 5.25 -4.13 -4.66
CA LEU A 112 5.45 -5.31 -3.82
C LEU A 112 6.25 -6.32 -4.64
N ASN A 113 7.37 -6.76 -4.08
CA ASN A 113 8.29 -7.68 -4.77
C ASN A 113 7.79 -9.12 -4.65
N LYS A 114 7.68 -9.81 -5.81
CA LYS A 114 7.34 -11.23 -5.91
C LYS A 114 8.21 -12.18 -5.06
N ASP A 115 9.42 -11.81 -4.68
CA ASP A 115 10.29 -12.63 -3.83
C ASP A 115 9.84 -12.62 -2.36
N GLN A 116 9.09 -11.60 -1.94
CA GLN A 116 8.56 -11.47 -0.59
C GLN A 116 7.10 -11.94 -0.49
N LEU A 117 6.30 -11.75 -1.54
CA LEU A 117 4.86 -12.10 -1.54
C LEU A 117 4.55 -13.54 -1.08
N PRO A 118 5.29 -14.60 -1.50
CA PRO A 118 5.00 -15.97 -1.10
C PRO A 118 5.10 -16.26 0.41
N LYS A 119 5.76 -15.38 1.17
CA LYS A 119 5.97 -15.55 2.62
C LYS A 119 4.77 -15.10 3.46
N TYR A 120 3.84 -14.34 2.86
CA TYR A 120 2.78 -13.65 3.61
C TYR A 120 1.41 -13.80 2.95
N LYS A 121 0.43 -14.28 3.71
CA LYS A 121 -0.96 -14.42 3.24
C LYS A 121 -1.71 -13.09 3.17
N PHE A 122 -1.41 -12.15 4.06
CA PHE A 122 -2.11 -10.88 4.16
C PHE A 122 -1.11 -9.73 4.03
N ILE A 123 -1.52 -8.73 3.25
CA ILE A 123 -0.76 -7.50 3.04
C ILE A 123 -1.71 -6.34 3.29
N TYR A 124 -1.41 -5.54 4.31
CA TYR A 124 -2.19 -4.39 4.69
C TYR A 124 -1.49 -3.11 4.28
N ILE A 125 -2.19 -2.24 3.55
CA ILE A 125 -1.71 -0.90 3.23
C ILE A 125 -2.52 0.10 4.02
N GLY A 126 -1.84 0.71 4.98
CA GLY A 126 -2.34 1.85 5.74
C GLY A 126 -1.79 3.16 5.21
N LYS A 127 -2.55 4.23 5.41
CA LYS A 127 -2.15 5.60 5.12
C LYS A 127 -2.15 6.40 6.42
N ASP A 128 -1.07 7.10 6.70
CA ASP A 128 -1.01 8.10 7.75
C ASP A 128 -0.44 9.41 7.22
N LYS A 129 -1.32 10.40 7.04
CA LYS A 129 -1.01 11.66 6.36
C LYS A 129 -0.41 11.39 4.96
N ASN A 130 0.89 11.65 4.81
CA ASN A 130 1.65 11.46 3.56
C ASN A 130 2.54 10.21 3.61
N HIS A 131 2.35 9.33 4.58
CA HIS A 131 3.13 8.10 4.72
C HIS A 131 2.26 6.88 4.45
N TYR A 132 2.82 5.92 3.73
CA TYR A 132 2.19 4.63 3.52
C TYR A 132 2.93 3.59 4.35
N LYS A 133 2.15 2.81 5.11
CA LYS A 133 2.66 1.69 5.88
C LYS A 133 2.17 0.41 5.21
N ILE A 134 3.11 -0.42 4.81
CA ILE A 134 2.84 -1.74 4.27
C ILE A 134 3.16 -2.74 5.36
N GLU A 135 2.20 -3.57 5.69
CA GLU A 135 2.36 -4.61 6.68
C GLU A 135 2.12 -5.97 6.05
N TYR A 136 3.14 -6.81 6.14
CA TYR A 136 3.14 -8.17 5.65
C TYR A 136 2.93 -9.11 6.84
N THR A 137 1.91 -9.94 6.80
CA THR A 137 1.60 -10.85 7.91
C THR A 137 0.87 -12.10 7.43
N ASN A 138 0.93 -13.15 8.24
CA ASN A 138 0.14 -14.36 8.07
C ASN A 138 -1.12 -14.39 8.96
N GLU A 139 -1.33 -13.34 9.74
CA GLU A 139 -2.48 -13.18 10.63
C GLU A 139 -3.54 -12.26 10.01
N ALA A 140 -4.78 -12.75 9.95
CA ALA A 140 -5.90 -11.95 9.47
C ALA A 140 -6.28 -10.92 10.53
N LYS A 141 -6.27 -9.63 10.17
CA LYS A 141 -6.80 -8.57 11.02
C LYS A 141 -8.32 -8.56 11.03
N SER A 142 -8.87 -8.40 12.22
CA SER A 142 -10.24 -7.91 12.36
C SER A 142 -10.21 -6.40 12.19
N PHE A 143 -11.08 -5.87 11.34
CA PHE A 143 -11.40 -4.46 11.35
C PHE A 143 -12.64 -4.25 12.23
N MET A 144 -12.65 -3.16 13.00
CA MET A 144 -13.79 -2.79 13.86
C MET A 144 -14.88 -2.19 13.01
#